data_AF-E3H0G4-F1
#
_entry.id   AF-E3H0G4-F1
#
_cell.length_a   1.000
_cell.length_b   1.000
_cell.length_c   1.000
_cell.angle_alpha   90.00
_cell.angle_beta   90.00
_cell.angle_gamma   90.00
#
_symmetry.space_group_name_H-M   'P 1'
#
loop_
_entity.id
_entity.type
_entity.pdbx_description
1 polymer ?
#
loop_
_entity_poly.entity_id
_entity_poly.type
_entity_poly.pdbx_seq_one_letter_code
_entity_poly.pdbx_strand_id
1 'polypeptide(L)'
;MSAHSGHTGSGAIFAALGANLGIAVLKFIAYLLTRSSSMLAEAIHSVADSGNQLLLLVGGKVAQKEADEEHPFGYGRNRYIYAFIVSIIIFALGGLFALYEGYEKWHDPHGITEWQWVPVAVLVGSILLEGNSFRVAIKESREMKGQQSWLRFLRTSKNPELPVLLLEDAGALLGLILALFGVSMTLLTGNGLWDAAGTLAIGILLVFIAIFLASEMKSLILGEAASPEDLAKIRAAIENGDQGRVIHIKTVHLGPEEILVAAKIRIHDADTGITVANEIDKTEERIREAVPAARVIYLEPDVYRPEAQDSTSVSH
;
A
#
# COMPACT_ATOMS: atom_id res chain seq x y z
N MET A 1 29.08 -15.80 1.10
CA MET A 1 29.73 -14.49 1.36
C MET A 1 29.15 -13.54 0.35
N SER A 2 28.39 -12.51 0.69
CA SER A 2 28.60 -11.49 1.72
C SER A 2 27.31 -11.16 2.46
N ALA A 3 27.36 -11.27 3.79
CA ALA A 3 26.37 -10.71 4.69
C ALA A 3 26.47 -9.18 4.66
N HIS A 4 25.42 -8.52 4.18
CA HIS A 4 25.19 -7.10 4.45
C HIS A 4 23.69 -6.90 4.71
N SER A 5 23.28 -7.19 5.94
CA SER A 5 22.05 -6.64 6.51
C SER A 5 22.33 -6.40 7.99
N GLY A 6 23.17 -5.39 8.23
CA GLY A 6 23.51 -4.91 9.55
C GLY A 6 22.28 -4.31 10.23
N HIS A 7 22.15 -4.62 11.52
CA HIS A 7 21.36 -3.97 12.56
C HIS A 7 21.08 -2.46 12.37
N THR A 8 20.15 -2.11 11.47
CA THR A 8 19.71 -0.72 11.23
C THR A 8 18.19 -0.56 11.27
N GLY A 9 17.43 -1.61 11.58
CA GLY A 9 15.97 -1.64 11.37
C GLY A 9 15.14 -1.05 12.51
N SER A 10 15.22 -1.62 13.72
CA SER A 10 14.22 -1.30 14.76
C SER A 10 14.38 0.10 15.36
N GLY A 11 15.62 0.55 15.60
CA GLY A 11 15.87 1.86 16.21
C GLY A 11 15.40 3.03 15.34
N ALA A 12 15.59 2.92 14.02
CA ALA A 12 15.13 3.94 13.07
C ALA A 12 13.59 3.99 13.00
N ILE A 13 12.93 2.84 12.98
CA ILE A 13 11.46 2.73 12.99
C ILE A 13 10.88 3.33 14.27
N PHE A 14 11.43 3.00 15.45
CA PHE A 14 10.97 3.59 16.71
C PHE A 14 11.25 5.09 16.82
N ALA A 15 12.36 5.56 16.24
CA ALA A 15 12.66 6.99 16.16
C ALA A 15 11.67 7.74 15.25
N ALA A 16 11.33 7.16 14.10
CA ALA A 16 10.32 7.71 13.19
C ALA A 16 8.92 7.75 13.83
N LEU A 17 8.51 6.66 14.48
CA LEU A 17 7.24 6.59 15.21
C LEU A 17 7.21 7.64 16.35
N GLY A 18 8.31 7.79 17.10
CA GLY A 18 8.44 8.79 18.15
C GLY A 18 8.34 10.22 17.60
N ALA A 19 8.90 10.49 16.42
CA ALA A 19 8.81 11.78 15.76
C ALA A 19 7.36 12.11 15.34
N ASN A 20 6.65 11.15 14.73
CA ASN A 20 5.26 11.34 14.30
C ASN A 20 4.31 11.52 15.50
N LEU A 21 4.52 10.76 16.57
CA LEU A 21 3.81 10.97 17.84
C LEU A 21 4.11 12.35 18.44
N GLY A 22 5.35 12.81 18.37
CA GLY A 22 5.73 14.16 18.80
C GLY A 22 4.98 15.25 18.02
N ILE A 23 4.88 15.12 16.70
CA ILE A 23 4.11 16.03 15.84
C ILE A 23 2.62 15.97 16.21
N ALA A 24 2.06 14.78 16.44
CA ALA A 24 0.67 14.61 16.84
C ALA A 24 0.36 15.35 18.17
N VAL A 25 1.25 15.23 19.15
CA VAL A 25 1.14 15.95 20.43
C VAL A 25 1.17 17.46 20.23
N LEU A 26 2.08 17.97 19.40
CA LEU A 26 2.16 19.42 19.10
C LEU A 26 0.88 19.94 18.43
N LYS A 27 0.35 19.22 17.44
CA LYS A 27 -0.92 19.54 16.78
C LYS A 27 -2.09 19.53 17.76
N PHE A 28 -2.14 18.54 18.67
CA PHE A 28 -3.19 18.45 19.68
C PHE A 28 -3.12 19.58 20.72
N ILE A 29 -1.92 19.95 21.18
CA ILE A 29 -1.74 21.11 22.07
C ILE A 29 -2.20 22.40 21.37
N ALA A 30 -1.83 22.57 20.10
CA ALA A 30 -2.27 23.73 19.32
C ALA A 30 -3.80 23.78 19.19
N TYR A 31 -4.47 22.64 18.99
CA TYR A 31 -5.92 22.55 19.05
C TYR A 31 -6.47 23.00 20.42
N LEU A 32 -5.94 22.48 21.54
CA LEU A 32 -6.45 22.83 22.88
C LEU A 32 -6.33 24.34 23.17
N LEU A 33 -5.27 24.97 22.70
CA LEU A 33 -5.02 26.40 22.89
C LEU A 33 -5.91 27.29 22.00
N THR A 34 -6.29 26.80 20.81
CA THR A 34 -6.92 27.66 19.78
C THR A 34 -8.36 27.29 19.45
N ARG A 35 -8.80 26.09 19.85
CA ARG A 35 -10.11 25.50 19.52
C ARG A 35 -10.42 25.53 18.02
N SER A 36 -9.37 25.42 17.20
CA SER A 36 -9.49 25.29 15.74
C SER A 36 -9.83 23.86 15.35
N SER A 37 -10.89 23.71 14.56
CA SER A 37 -11.33 22.40 14.08
C SER A 37 -10.34 21.82 13.07
N SER A 38 -9.67 22.66 12.25
CA SER A 38 -8.63 22.17 11.34
C SER A 38 -7.44 21.61 12.12
N MET A 39 -7.07 22.25 13.25
CA MET A 39 -6.01 21.72 14.11
C MET A 39 -6.40 20.39 14.76
N LEU A 40 -7.67 20.20 15.13
CA LEU A 40 -8.14 18.93 15.67
C LEU A 40 -8.11 17.82 14.60
N ALA A 41 -8.59 18.10 13.39
CA ALA A 41 -8.55 17.15 12.28
C ALA A 41 -7.12 16.72 11.96
N GLU A 42 -6.19 17.67 11.90
CA GLU A 42 -4.76 17.41 11.68
C GLU A 42 -4.12 16.62 12.83
N ALA A 43 -4.50 16.90 14.09
CA ALA A 43 -4.00 16.15 15.24
C ALA A 43 -4.47 14.68 15.20
N ILE A 44 -5.75 14.45 14.92
CA ILE A 44 -6.32 13.11 14.80
C ILE A 44 -5.69 12.37 13.62
N HIS A 45 -5.44 13.05 12.51
CA HIS A 45 -4.75 12.47 11.36
C HIS A 45 -3.34 12.00 11.73
N SER A 46 -2.54 12.80 12.44
CA SER A 46 -1.19 12.37 12.87
C SER A 46 -1.19 11.24 13.91
N VAL A 47 -2.23 11.16 14.77
CA VAL A 47 -2.42 9.99 15.64
C VAL A 47 -2.75 8.75 14.80
N ALA A 48 -3.62 8.90 13.80
CA ALA A 48 -3.98 7.88 12.85
C ALA A 48 -2.76 7.33 12.09
N ASP A 49 -1.90 8.21 11.56
CA ASP A 49 -0.64 7.85 10.88
C ASP A 49 0.29 7.04 11.79
N SER A 50 0.45 7.47 13.05
CA SER A 50 1.24 6.68 14.03
C SER A 50 0.65 5.27 14.24
N GLY A 51 -0.68 5.15 14.22
CA GLY A 51 -1.38 3.87 14.28
C GLY A 51 -1.18 3.01 13.04
N ASN A 52 -1.16 3.62 11.85
CA ASN A 52 -0.93 2.94 10.58
C ASN A 52 0.43 2.26 10.57
N GLN A 53 1.50 2.99 10.91
CA GLN A 53 2.85 2.44 10.98
C GLN A 53 2.92 1.23 11.90
N LEU A 54 2.29 1.29 13.07
CA LEU A 54 2.23 0.15 13.98
C LEU A 54 1.51 -1.05 13.35
N LEU A 55 0.37 -0.83 12.69
CA LEU A 55 -0.38 -1.89 12.02
C LEU A 55 0.40 -2.53 10.86
N LEU A 56 1.11 -1.73 10.05
CA LEU A 56 1.95 -2.26 8.98
C LEU A 56 3.13 -3.08 9.52
N LEU A 57 3.76 -2.65 10.62
CA LEU A 57 4.81 -3.43 11.28
C LEU A 57 4.28 -4.76 11.81
N VAL A 58 3.11 -4.75 12.44
CA VAL A 58 2.45 -5.98 12.90
C VAL A 58 2.12 -6.88 11.71
N GLY A 59 1.49 -6.34 10.66
CA GLY A 59 1.14 -7.09 9.46
C GLY A 59 2.35 -7.70 8.75
N GLY A 60 3.45 -6.94 8.64
CA GLY A 60 4.71 -7.40 8.09
C GLY A 60 5.32 -8.54 8.91
N LYS A 61 5.28 -8.45 10.25
CA LYS A 61 5.76 -9.50 11.15
C LYS A 61 4.92 -10.77 11.07
N VAL A 62 3.59 -10.65 11.07
CA VAL A 62 2.69 -11.80 10.96
C VAL A 62 2.85 -12.47 9.58
N ALA A 63 3.06 -11.70 8.53
CA ALA A 63 3.26 -12.23 7.18
C ALA A 63 4.55 -13.03 6.98
N GLN A 64 5.53 -12.89 7.88
CA GLN A 64 6.75 -13.71 7.88
C GLN A 64 6.57 -15.07 8.55
N LYS A 65 5.40 -15.35 9.15
CA LYS A 65 5.11 -16.66 9.75
C LYS A 65 5.11 -17.74 8.66
N GLU A 66 5.79 -18.84 8.92
CA GLU A 66 5.84 -20.02 8.03
C GLU A 66 4.46 -20.67 7.88
N ALA A 67 4.31 -21.46 6.82
CA ALA A 67 3.10 -22.23 6.55
C ALA A 67 2.83 -23.28 7.64
N ASP A 68 1.56 -23.47 7.96
CA ASP A 68 1.07 -24.50 8.87
C ASP A 68 -0.13 -25.24 8.25
N GLU A 69 -0.68 -26.23 8.96
CA GLU A 69 -1.78 -27.05 8.44
C GLU A 69 -3.05 -26.23 8.13
N GLU A 70 -3.30 -25.15 8.88
CA GLU A 70 -4.43 -24.25 8.63
C GLU A 70 -4.15 -23.32 7.45
N HIS A 71 -2.89 -22.91 7.25
CA HIS A 71 -2.46 -21.98 6.21
C HIS A 71 -1.30 -22.59 5.40
N PRO A 72 -1.59 -23.52 4.46
CA PRO A 72 -0.57 -24.30 3.76
C PRO A 72 0.29 -23.48 2.80
N PHE A 73 -0.16 -22.28 2.43
CA PHE A 73 0.58 -21.31 1.63
C PHE A 73 1.22 -20.19 2.46
N GLY A 74 1.23 -20.33 3.79
CA GLY A 74 1.77 -19.32 4.69
C GLY A 74 0.87 -18.09 4.86
N TYR A 75 1.46 -17.06 5.45
CA TYR A 75 0.73 -15.88 5.93
C TYR A 75 1.03 -14.60 5.13
N GLY A 76 1.68 -14.69 3.97
CA GLY A 76 2.11 -13.55 3.16
C GLY A 76 0.98 -12.52 2.87
N ARG A 77 -0.25 -13.01 2.63
CA ARG A 77 -1.43 -12.18 2.39
C ARG A 77 -1.83 -11.27 3.55
N ASN A 78 -1.34 -11.53 4.77
CA ASN A 78 -1.64 -10.67 5.91
C ASN A 78 -1.16 -9.22 5.68
N ARG A 79 -0.09 -8.98 4.93
CA ARG A 79 0.29 -7.59 4.57
C ARG A 79 -0.84 -6.84 3.87
N TYR A 80 -1.56 -7.51 2.97
CA TYR A 80 -2.73 -6.93 2.28
C TYR A 80 -3.90 -6.68 3.24
N ILE A 81 -4.16 -7.62 4.15
CA ILE A 81 -5.23 -7.50 5.15
C ILE A 81 -4.96 -6.32 6.08
N TYR A 82 -3.75 -6.18 6.62
CA TYR A 82 -3.40 -5.07 7.50
C TYR A 82 -3.45 -3.72 6.77
N ALA A 83 -2.98 -3.65 5.53
CA ALA A 83 -3.12 -2.44 4.71
C ALA A 83 -4.59 -2.09 4.40
N PHE A 84 -5.45 -3.08 4.21
CA PHE A 84 -6.90 -2.88 4.06
C PHE A 84 -7.55 -2.39 5.36
N ILE A 85 -7.16 -2.95 6.50
CA ILE A 85 -7.61 -2.50 7.83
C ILE A 85 -7.23 -1.03 8.06
N VAL A 86 -6.00 -0.64 7.74
CA VAL A 86 -5.54 0.75 7.79
C VAL A 86 -6.45 1.65 6.94
N SER A 87 -6.72 1.24 5.70
CA SER A 87 -7.52 2.01 4.74
C SER A 87 -8.93 2.27 5.27
N ILE A 88 -9.58 1.28 5.87
CA ILE A 88 -10.96 1.39 6.37
C ILE A 88 -11.02 2.02 7.76
N ILE A 89 -10.21 1.53 8.70
CA ILE A 89 -10.35 1.95 10.10
C ILE A 89 -9.72 3.31 10.29
N ILE A 90 -8.49 3.51 9.85
CA ILE A 90 -7.73 4.69 10.23
C ILE A 90 -8.12 5.89 9.35
N PHE A 91 -8.06 5.73 8.03
CA PHE A 91 -8.37 6.85 7.12
C PHE A 91 -9.87 7.17 7.08
N ALA A 92 -10.75 6.16 7.04
CA ALA A 92 -12.19 6.45 6.97
C ALA A 92 -12.72 7.02 8.29
N LEU A 93 -12.33 6.48 9.46
CA LEU A 93 -12.77 7.07 10.74
C LEU A 93 -12.19 8.47 10.94
N GLY A 94 -10.91 8.69 10.62
CA GLY A 94 -10.30 10.03 10.69
C GLY A 94 -11.00 11.03 9.76
N GLY A 95 -11.29 10.64 8.53
CA GLY A 95 -12.01 11.46 7.57
C GLY A 95 -13.46 11.75 7.97
N LEU A 96 -14.21 10.74 8.40
CA LEU A 96 -15.58 10.91 8.89
C LEU A 96 -15.65 11.78 10.15
N PHE A 97 -14.68 11.62 11.06
CA PHE A 97 -14.57 12.48 12.22
C PHE A 97 -14.30 13.94 11.81
N ALA A 98 -13.37 14.19 10.90
CA ALA A 98 -13.10 15.54 10.41
C ALA A 98 -14.32 16.16 9.70
N LEU A 99 -15.08 15.35 8.95
CA LEU A 99 -16.35 15.81 8.35
C LEU A 99 -17.39 16.19 9.42
N TYR A 100 -17.54 15.37 10.46
CA TYR A 100 -18.43 15.65 11.57
C TYR A 100 -18.03 16.95 12.30
N GLU A 101 -16.77 17.09 12.67
CA GLU A 101 -16.24 18.27 13.34
C GLU A 101 -16.37 19.53 12.46
N GLY A 102 -16.07 19.40 11.16
CA GLY A 102 -16.26 20.49 10.20
C GLY A 102 -17.72 20.90 10.05
N TYR A 103 -18.67 19.94 10.11
CA TYR A 103 -20.10 20.22 10.09
C TYR A 103 -20.59 20.95 11.35
N GLU A 104 -20.14 20.51 12.53
CA GLU A 104 -20.43 21.19 13.80
C GLU A 104 -19.91 22.62 13.78
N LYS A 105 -18.64 22.82 13.40
CA LYS A 105 -18.01 24.15 13.28
C LYS A 105 -18.70 25.05 12.26
N TRP A 106 -19.29 24.47 11.21
CA TRP A 106 -20.05 25.21 10.21
C TRP A 106 -21.36 25.79 10.78
N HIS A 107 -21.99 25.07 11.69
CA HIS A 107 -23.25 25.50 12.32
C HIS A 107 -23.01 26.44 13.50
N ASP A 108 -21.85 26.35 14.15
CA ASP A 108 -21.47 27.22 15.26
C ASP A 108 -20.06 27.85 15.05
N PRO A 109 -19.94 28.82 14.12
CA PRO A 109 -18.64 29.32 13.66
C PRO A 109 -18.01 30.26 14.68
N HIS A 110 -17.07 29.72 15.44
CA HIS A 110 -16.22 30.51 16.33
C HIS A 110 -14.86 30.77 15.69
N GLY A 111 -14.47 32.04 15.61
CA GLY A 111 -13.12 32.45 15.20
C GLY A 111 -12.05 32.06 16.23
N ILE A 112 -10.78 32.21 15.85
CA ILE A 112 -9.63 31.95 16.74
C ILE A 112 -9.29 33.26 17.46
N THR A 113 -9.61 33.35 18.75
CA THR A 113 -9.46 34.57 19.55
C THR A 113 -8.14 34.63 20.32
N GLU A 114 -7.63 33.50 20.79
CA GLU A 114 -6.39 33.41 21.56
C GLU A 114 -5.33 32.57 20.83
N TRP A 115 -4.06 32.82 21.15
CA TRP A 115 -2.92 32.05 20.63
C TRP A 115 -2.85 31.95 19.10
N GLN A 116 -3.29 33.00 18.40
CA GLN A 116 -3.48 33.04 16.95
C GLN A 116 -2.24 32.61 16.12
N TRP A 117 -1.03 32.83 16.63
CA TRP A 117 0.21 32.44 15.95
C TRP A 117 0.52 30.94 16.06
N VAL A 118 -0.01 30.24 17.08
CA VAL A 118 0.34 28.84 17.41
C VAL A 118 -0.08 27.87 16.30
N PRO A 119 -1.33 27.89 15.78
CA PRO A 119 -1.73 27.00 14.70
C PRO A 119 -0.86 27.18 13.45
N VAL A 120 -0.58 28.43 13.07
CA VAL A 120 0.24 28.75 11.90
C VAL A 120 1.67 28.22 12.08
N ALA A 121 2.28 28.45 13.24
CA ALA A 121 3.63 27.98 13.52
C ALA A 121 3.73 26.44 13.53
N VAL A 122 2.75 25.76 14.13
CA VAL A 122 2.70 24.30 14.15
C VAL A 122 2.48 23.73 12.76
N LEU A 123 1.52 24.26 12.00
CA LEU A 123 1.25 23.81 10.63
C LEU A 123 2.45 24.00 9.71
N VAL A 124 3.10 25.16 9.73
CA VAL A 124 4.32 25.40 8.94
C VAL A 124 5.44 24.46 9.36
N GLY A 125 5.64 24.26 10.67
CA GLY A 125 6.61 23.30 11.19
C GLY A 125 6.32 21.87 10.70
N SER A 126 5.07 21.43 10.78
CA SER A 126 4.63 20.12 10.29
C SER A 126 4.83 19.98 8.79
N ILE A 127 4.51 20.99 7.97
CA ILE A 127 4.73 20.96 6.52
C ILE A 127 6.21 20.77 6.19
N LEU A 128 7.11 21.41 6.93
CA LEU A 128 8.55 21.27 6.73
C LEU A 128 9.05 19.87 7.10
N LEU A 129 8.57 19.33 8.23
CA LEU A 129 8.95 17.99 8.71
C LEU A 129 8.39 16.89 7.80
N GLU A 130 7.07 16.86 7.61
CA GLU A 130 6.39 15.90 6.74
C GLU A 130 6.86 16.05 5.29
N GLY A 131 7.15 17.27 4.83
CA GLY A 131 7.69 17.52 3.50
C GLY A 131 9.08 16.91 3.28
N ASN A 132 9.89 16.85 4.33
CA ASN A 132 11.18 16.15 4.27
C ASN A 132 11.00 14.63 4.28
N SER A 133 10.10 14.09 5.12
CA SER A 133 9.75 12.66 5.12
C SER A 133 9.23 12.20 3.76
N PHE A 134 8.29 12.94 3.17
CA PHE A 134 7.72 12.64 1.87
C PHE A 134 8.76 12.69 0.74
N ARG A 135 9.72 13.62 0.81
CA ARG A 135 10.84 13.67 -0.15
C ARG A 135 11.70 12.41 -0.09
N VAL A 136 11.93 11.87 1.11
CA VAL A 136 12.66 10.61 1.30
C VAL A 136 11.84 9.45 0.71
N ALA A 137 10.56 9.35 1.04
CA ALA A 137 9.66 8.32 0.52
C ALA A 137 9.57 8.34 -1.03
N ILE A 138 9.49 9.53 -1.64
CA ILE A 138 9.54 9.70 -3.10
C ILE A 138 10.86 9.21 -3.67
N LYS A 139 11.99 9.52 -3.02
CA LYS A 139 13.31 9.13 -3.51
C LYS A 139 13.46 7.62 -3.52
N GLU A 140 13.06 6.94 -2.45
CA GLU A 140 13.07 5.47 -2.35
C GLU A 140 12.12 4.83 -3.37
N SER A 141 10.92 5.39 -3.52
CA SER A 141 9.91 4.86 -4.45
C SER A 141 10.26 5.07 -5.92
N ARG A 142 11.12 6.04 -6.27
CA ARG A 142 11.51 6.31 -7.66
C ARG A 142 12.25 5.15 -8.31
N GLU A 143 13.08 4.44 -7.55
CA GLU A 143 13.82 3.29 -8.06
C GLU A 143 12.85 2.16 -8.46
N MET A 144 11.82 1.92 -7.65
CA MET A 144 10.81 0.87 -7.89
C MET A 144 9.77 1.28 -8.94
N LYS A 145 9.41 2.56 -9.01
CA LYS A 145 8.50 3.12 -10.01
C LYS A 145 9.06 2.99 -11.43
N GLY A 146 10.37 3.14 -11.59
CA GLY A 146 11.02 3.18 -12.90
C GLY A 146 10.38 4.25 -13.81
N GLN A 147 9.95 3.83 -15.01
CA GLN A 147 9.37 4.73 -16.03
C GLN A 147 7.85 4.91 -15.92
N GLN A 148 7.18 4.26 -14.96
CA GLN A 148 5.73 4.34 -14.84
C GLN A 148 5.26 5.75 -14.42
N SER A 149 4.00 6.10 -14.64
CA SER A 149 3.41 7.26 -13.98
C SER A 149 3.14 6.95 -12.50
N TRP A 150 3.09 7.97 -11.63
CA TRP A 150 2.81 7.75 -10.20
C TRP A 150 1.47 7.07 -9.96
N LEU A 151 0.41 7.49 -10.66
CA LEU A 151 -0.90 6.86 -10.53
C LEU A 151 -0.89 5.39 -10.97
N ARG A 152 -0.15 5.08 -12.05
CA ARG A 152 0.01 3.69 -12.48
C ARG A 152 0.76 2.88 -11.42
N PHE A 153 1.88 3.40 -10.93
CA PHE A 153 2.68 2.75 -9.89
C PHE A 153 1.86 2.44 -8.63
N LEU A 154 1.07 3.40 -8.13
CA LEU A 154 0.22 3.21 -6.95
C LEU A 154 -0.82 2.10 -7.14
N ARG A 155 -1.36 1.92 -8.37
CA ARG A 155 -2.34 0.87 -8.69
C ARG A 155 -1.72 -0.48 -9.02
N THR A 156 -0.53 -0.48 -9.63
CA THR A 156 0.09 -1.73 -10.10
C THR A 156 1.05 -2.35 -9.09
N SER A 157 1.45 -1.60 -8.05
CA SER A 157 2.32 -2.09 -6.98
C SER A 157 1.69 -3.28 -6.27
N LYS A 158 2.44 -4.38 -6.19
CA LYS A 158 2.07 -5.57 -5.40
C LYS A 158 2.56 -5.48 -3.97
N ASN A 159 3.41 -4.52 -3.64
CA ASN A 159 3.74 -4.19 -2.26
C ASN A 159 2.69 -3.18 -1.74
N PRO A 160 1.92 -3.52 -0.69
CA PRO A 160 0.88 -2.64 -0.16
C PRO A 160 1.45 -1.49 0.70
N GLU A 161 2.65 -1.64 1.26
CA GLU A 161 3.24 -0.69 2.20
C GLU A 161 3.59 0.64 1.49
N LEU A 162 4.15 0.56 0.28
CA LEU A 162 4.62 1.74 -0.46
C LEU A 162 3.47 2.65 -0.94
N PRO A 163 2.41 2.14 -1.61
CA PRO A 163 1.29 2.99 -2.00
C PRO A 163 0.58 3.61 -0.80
N VAL A 164 0.42 2.85 0.29
CA VAL A 164 -0.16 3.36 1.53
C VAL A 164 0.68 4.52 2.08
N LEU A 165 1.98 4.32 2.27
CA LEU A 165 2.88 5.35 2.80
C LEU A 165 2.94 6.60 1.92
N LEU A 166 3.01 6.45 0.60
CA LEU A 166 3.06 7.59 -0.32
C LEU A 166 1.75 8.38 -0.34
N LEU A 167 0.60 7.71 -0.31
CA LEU A 167 -0.70 8.37 -0.33
C LEU A 167 -1.02 9.01 1.02
N GLU A 168 -0.57 8.40 2.10
CA GLU A 168 -0.60 8.95 3.45
C GLU A 168 0.16 10.26 3.52
N ASP A 169 1.47 10.25 3.24
CA ASP A 169 2.31 11.45 3.31
C ASP A 169 1.82 12.56 2.36
N ALA A 170 1.39 12.18 1.15
CA ALA A 170 0.80 13.13 0.21
C ALA A 170 -0.52 13.72 0.74
N GLY A 171 -1.37 12.88 1.33
CA GLY A 171 -2.61 13.27 1.97
C GLY A 171 -2.40 14.19 3.15
N ALA A 172 -1.43 13.87 4.02
CA ALA A 172 -1.06 14.66 5.19
C ALA A 172 -0.57 16.06 4.78
N LEU A 173 0.33 16.14 3.79
CA LEU A 173 0.81 17.42 3.28
C LEU A 173 -0.30 18.26 2.64
N LEU A 174 -1.18 17.65 1.86
CA LEU A 174 -2.34 18.35 1.29
C LEU A 174 -3.30 18.80 2.41
N GLY A 175 -3.55 17.96 3.41
CA GLY A 175 -4.35 18.28 4.59
C GLY A 175 -3.79 19.47 5.35
N LEU A 176 -2.49 19.48 5.63
CA LEU A 176 -1.78 20.60 6.25
C LEU A 176 -1.90 21.90 5.45
N ILE A 177 -1.81 21.85 4.13
CA ILE A 177 -1.99 23.03 3.27
C ILE A 177 -3.44 23.55 3.36
N LEU A 178 -4.43 22.65 3.33
CA LEU A 178 -5.84 23.00 3.50
C LEU A 178 -6.13 23.59 4.89
N ALA A 179 -5.56 23.01 5.95
CA ALA A 179 -5.64 23.50 7.31
C ALA A 179 -5.01 24.89 7.43
N LEU A 180 -3.80 25.07 6.89
CA LEU A 180 -3.08 26.34 6.93
C LEU A 180 -3.87 27.43 6.20
N PHE A 181 -4.47 27.10 5.06
CA PHE A 181 -5.34 28.01 4.34
C PHE A 181 -6.59 28.38 5.16
N GLY A 182 -7.33 27.39 5.69
CA GLY A 182 -8.55 27.62 6.48
C GLY A 182 -8.30 28.44 7.75
N VAL A 183 -7.24 28.11 8.47
CA VAL A 183 -6.82 28.83 9.68
C VAL A 183 -6.35 30.25 9.34
N SER A 184 -5.49 30.42 8.33
CA SER A 184 -4.99 31.75 7.94
C SER A 184 -6.13 32.67 7.51
N MET A 185 -7.08 32.16 6.72
CA MET A 185 -8.26 32.91 6.32
C MET A 185 -9.16 33.26 7.50
N THR A 186 -9.31 32.35 8.47
CA THR A 186 -10.04 32.63 9.72
C THR A 186 -9.38 33.76 10.51
N LEU A 187 -8.05 33.78 10.60
CA LEU A 187 -7.30 34.83 11.30
C LEU A 187 -7.38 36.18 10.59
N LEU A 188 -7.31 36.19 9.24
CA LEU A 188 -7.36 37.42 8.46
C LEU A 188 -8.77 38.04 8.40
N THR A 189 -9.80 37.20 8.35
CA THR A 189 -11.20 37.65 8.19
C THR A 189 -11.98 37.72 9.49
N GLY A 190 -11.49 37.08 10.55
CA GLY A 190 -12.23 36.84 11.79
C GLY A 190 -13.37 35.84 11.66
N ASN A 191 -13.57 35.22 10.48
CA ASN A 191 -14.70 34.33 10.21
C ASN A 191 -14.30 32.85 10.35
N GLY A 192 -14.83 32.18 11.38
CA GLY A 192 -14.58 30.75 11.65
C GLY A 192 -15.07 29.78 10.58
N LEU A 193 -15.89 30.22 9.62
CA LEU A 193 -16.33 29.38 8.50
C LEU A 193 -15.18 28.92 7.61
N TRP A 194 -14.08 29.66 7.55
CA TRP A 194 -12.90 29.23 6.78
C TRP A 194 -12.19 28.03 7.44
N ASP A 195 -12.13 28.01 8.76
CA ASP A 195 -11.62 26.87 9.54
C ASP A 195 -12.54 25.65 9.35
N ALA A 196 -13.86 25.85 9.39
CA ALA A 196 -14.83 24.79 9.09
C ALA A 196 -14.66 24.23 7.67
N ALA A 197 -14.52 25.11 6.66
CA ALA A 197 -14.30 24.72 5.27
C ALA A 197 -12.99 23.93 5.08
N GLY A 198 -11.90 24.37 5.73
CA GLY A 198 -10.63 23.65 5.75
C GLY A 198 -10.78 22.25 6.35
N THR A 199 -11.44 22.16 7.50
CA THR A 199 -11.72 20.89 8.21
C THR A 199 -12.54 19.94 7.33
N LEU A 200 -13.61 20.42 6.70
CA LEU A 200 -14.42 19.63 5.77
C LEU A 200 -13.61 19.14 4.56
N ALA A 201 -12.77 20.01 3.98
CA ALA A 201 -11.92 19.64 2.85
C ALA A 201 -10.92 18.54 3.22
N ILE A 202 -10.33 18.61 4.42
CA ILE A 202 -9.47 17.55 4.98
C ILE A 202 -10.26 16.24 5.13
N GLY A 203 -11.47 16.31 5.69
CA GLY A 203 -12.33 15.14 5.83
C GLY A 203 -12.66 14.46 4.50
N ILE A 204 -13.01 15.24 3.46
CA ILE A 204 -13.25 14.72 2.10
C ILE A 204 -11.98 14.07 1.54
N LEU A 205 -10.82 14.72 1.70
CA LEU A 205 -9.54 14.20 1.24
C LEU A 205 -9.23 12.84 1.86
N LEU A 206 -9.37 12.71 3.19
CA LEU A 206 -9.09 11.46 3.91
C LEU A 206 -10.07 10.35 3.50
N VAL A 207 -11.35 10.65 3.33
CA VAL A 207 -12.34 9.67 2.83
C VAL A 207 -12.01 9.23 1.40
N PHE A 208 -11.59 10.15 0.54
CA PHE A 208 -11.15 9.80 -0.82
C PHE A 208 -9.94 8.86 -0.81
N ILE A 209 -8.91 9.17 0.00
CA ILE A 209 -7.73 8.31 0.15
C ILE A 209 -8.13 6.94 0.71
N ALA A 210 -9.00 6.89 1.71
CA ALA A 210 -9.53 5.66 2.28
C ALA A 210 -10.18 4.76 1.22
N ILE A 211 -11.09 5.33 0.39
CA ILE A 211 -11.79 4.61 -0.67
C ILE A 211 -10.81 4.11 -1.73
N PHE A 212 -9.86 4.96 -2.15
CA PHE A 212 -8.84 4.58 -3.12
C PHE A 212 -8.01 3.39 -2.61
N LEU A 213 -7.41 3.51 -1.42
CA LEU A 213 -6.58 2.46 -0.85
C LEU A 213 -7.38 1.17 -0.60
N ALA A 214 -8.61 1.27 -0.07
CA ALA A 214 -9.46 0.11 0.15
C ALA A 214 -9.78 -0.64 -1.16
N SER A 215 -9.99 0.09 -2.27
CA SER A 215 -10.22 -0.52 -3.58
C SER A 215 -8.99 -1.28 -4.09
N GLU A 216 -7.80 -0.71 -3.95
CA GLU A 216 -6.55 -1.35 -4.40
C GLU A 216 -6.22 -2.57 -3.51
N MET A 217 -6.31 -2.42 -2.18
CA MET A 217 -6.02 -3.50 -1.23
C MET A 217 -7.01 -4.65 -1.36
N LYS A 218 -8.29 -4.37 -1.65
CA LYS A 218 -9.30 -5.41 -1.92
C LYS A 218 -8.87 -6.30 -3.09
N SER A 219 -8.35 -5.73 -4.17
CA SER A 219 -7.91 -6.48 -5.34
C SER A 219 -6.76 -7.43 -4.99
N LEU A 220 -5.77 -6.94 -4.23
CA LEU A 220 -4.64 -7.75 -3.76
C LEU A 220 -5.06 -8.90 -2.83
N ILE A 221 -6.05 -8.68 -1.97
CA ILE A 221 -6.59 -9.73 -1.08
C ILE A 221 -7.28 -10.85 -1.89
N LEU A 222 -8.07 -10.48 -2.90
CA LEU A 222 -8.72 -11.45 -3.79
C LEU A 222 -7.68 -12.31 -4.54
N GLY A 223 -6.52 -11.72 -4.80
CA GLY A 223 -5.39 -12.38 -5.45
C GLY A 223 -5.28 -11.94 -6.89
N GLU A 224 -4.32 -11.06 -7.15
CA GLU A 224 -4.02 -10.59 -8.49
C GLU A 224 -3.07 -11.53 -9.21
N ALA A 225 -3.18 -11.58 -10.53
CA ALA A 225 -2.23 -12.30 -11.36
C ALA A 225 -0.82 -11.68 -11.29
N ALA A 226 0.19 -12.48 -11.63
CA ALA A 226 1.54 -12.00 -11.84
C ALA A 226 1.56 -10.82 -12.83
N SER A 227 2.54 -9.92 -12.69
CA SER A 227 2.69 -8.80 -13.60
C SER A 227 2.86 -9.29 -15.05
N PRO A 228 2.45 -8.51 -16.08
CA PRO A 228 2.64 -8.92 -17.47
C PRO A 228 4.09 -9.24 -17.83
N GLU A 229 5.04 -8.54 -17.19
CA GLU A 229 6.47 -8.79 -17.34
C GLU A 229 6.88 -10.13 -16.74
N ASP A 230 6.47 -10.42 -15.50
CA ASP A 230 6.77 -11.71 -14.85
C ASP A 230 6.08 -12.86 -15.57
N LEU A 231 4.83 -12.67 -16.00
CA LEU A 231 4.10 -13.68 -16.77
C LEU A 231 4.80 -13.98 -18.11
N ALA A 232 5.35 -12.96 -18.78
CA ALA A 232 6.12 -13.15 -20.00
C ALA A 232 7.43 -13.92 -19.72
N LYS A 233 8.14 -13.59 -18.64
CA LYS A 233 9.35 -14.32 -18.20
C LYS A 233 9.05 -15.78 -17.86
N ILE A 234 7.95 -16.04 -17.13
CA ILE A 234 7.51 -17.40 -16.78
C ILE A 234 7.18 -18.19 -18.05
N ARG A 235 6.43 -17.60 -19.00
CA ARG A 235 6.12 -18.25 -20.28
C ARG A 235 7.39 -18.57 -21.06
N ALA A 236 8.31 -17.62 -21.17
CA ALA A 236 9.59 -17.83 -21.83
C ALA A 236 10.43 -18.92 -21.15
N ALA A 237 10.46 -18.98 -19.81
CA ALA A 237 11.17 -20.02 -19.06
C ALA A 237 10.62 -21.43 -19.31
N ILE A 238 9.30 -21.54 -19.52
CA ILE A 238 8.64 -22.80 -19.91
C ILE A 238 8.98 -23.16 -21.36
N GLU A 239 8.91 -22.20 -22.27
CA GLU A 239 9.08 -22.42 -23.72
C GLU A 239 10.54 -22.61 -24.16
N ASN A 240 11.51 -22.08 -23.40
CA ASN A 240 12.94 -22.24 -23.67
C ASN A 240 13.50 -23.65 -23.33
N GLY A 241 12.70 -24.54 -22.74
CA GLY A 241 13.06 -25.95 -22.61
C GLY A 241 13.07 -26.67 -23.97
N ASP A 242 13.46 -27.95 -23.98
CA ASP A 242 13.38 -28.78 -25.19
C ASP A 242 11.90 -28.92 -25.63
N GLN A 243 11.47 -28.00 -26.49
CA GLN A 243 10.15 -27.96 -27.13
C GLN A 243 8.94 -27.81 -26.18
N GLY A 244 9.14 -27.25 -24.99
CA GLY A 244 8.06 -26.94 -24.05
C GLY A 244 7.05 -25.96 -24.66
N ARG A 245 5.75 -26.15 -24.38
CA ARG A 245 4.71 -25.18 -24.76
C ARG A 245 3.72 -24.97 -23.64
N VAL A 246 3.39 -23.72 -23.35
CA VAL A 246 2.32 -23.39 -22.40
C VAL A 246 0.95 -23.63 -23.06
N ILE A 247 0.16 -24.53 -22.48
CA ILE A 247 -1.23 -24.78 -22.90
C ILE A 247 -2.16 -23.84 -22.14
N HIS A 248 -1.99 -23.79 -20.82
CA HIS A 248 -2.76 -22.92 -19.94
C HIS A 248 -1.89 -22.48 -18.77
N ILE A 249 -2.09 -21.27 -18.27
CA ILE A 249 -1.36 -20.75 -17.11
C ILE A 249 -2.27 -19.84 -16.30
N LYS A 250 -2.30 -20.05 -14.99
CA LYS A 250 -2.89 -19.17 -14.00
C LYS A 250 -1.81 -18.83 -12.99
N THR A 251 -1.75 -17.55 -12.64
CA THR A 251 -0.86 -17.07 -11.59
C THR A 251 -1.66 -16.28 -10.58
N VAL A 252 -1.21 -16.31 -9.32
CA VAL A 252 -1.81 -15.49 -8.27
C VAL A 252 -0.76 -15.12 -7.24
N HIS A 253 -0.77 -13.88 -6.77
CA HIS A 253 0.06 -13.47 -5.65
C HIS A 253 -0.46 -14.10 -4.34
N LEU A 254 0.43 -14.76 -3.61
CA LEU A 254 0.24 -15.22 -2.23
C LEU A 254 0.83 -14.22 -1.22
N GLY A 255 1.67 -13.32 -1.70
CA GLY A 255 2.23 -12.18 -0.98
C GLY A 255 2.91 -11.24 -1.99
N PRO A 256 3.50 -10.12 -1.53
CA PRO A 256 4.16 -9.19 -2.43
C PRO A 256 5.34 -9.82 -3.17
N GLU A 257 6.07 -10.72 -2.49
CA GLU A 257 7.25 -11.41 -3.02
C GLU A 257 7.00 -12.89 -3.33
N GLU A 258 5.74 -13.32 -3.36
CA GLU A 258 5.38 -14.72 -3.56
C GLU A 258 4.22 -14.89 -4.54
N ILE A 259 4.47 -15.64 -5.60
CA ILE A 259 3.57 -15.94 -6.70
C ILE A 259 3.39 -17.46 -6.76
N LEU A 260 2.14 -17.88 -6.81
CA LEU A 260 1.77 -19.22 -7.21
C LEU A 260 1.63 -19.28 -8.72
N VAL A 261 2.28 -20.25 -9.35
CA VAL A 261 2.19 -20.55 -10.78
C VAL A 261 1.56 -21.91 -10.97
N ALA A 262 0.38 -21.97 -11.57
CA ALA A 262 -0.27 -23.21 -11.97
C ALA A 262 -0.35 -23.24 -13.50
N ALA A 263 0.35 -24.17 -14.14
CA ALA A 263 0.41 -24.23 -15.60
C ALA A 263 0.22 -25.65 -16.13
N LYS A 264 -0.53 -25.76 -17.22
CA LYS A 264 -0.54 -26.94 -18.09
C LYS A 264 0.51 -26.75 -19.17
N ILE A 265 1.44 -27.69 -19.26
CA ILE A 265 2.56 -27.63 -20.19
C ILE A 265 2.59 -28.86 -21.07
N ARG A 266 2.93 -28.66 -22.34
CA ARG A 266 3.24 -29.74 -23.27
C ARG A 266 4.69 -30.15 -23.08
N ILE A 267 4.91 -31.45 -22.86
CA ILE A 267 6.23 -32.07 -22.83
C ILE A 267 6.31 -33.00 -24.05
N HIS A 268 7.27 -32.77 -24.93
CA HIS A 268 7.50 -33.60 -26.12
C HIS A 268 8.45 -34.76 -25.80
N ASP A 269 8.28 -35.87 -26.52
CA ASP A 269 9.25 -36.96 -26.59
C ASP A 269 9.68 -37.53 -25.22
N ALA A 270 8.71 -37.72 -24.32
CA ALA A 270 8.93 -38.35 -23.03
C ALA A 270 8.32 -39.76 -23.00
N ASP A 271 9.19 -40.78 -23.05
CA ASP A 271 8.76 -42.18 -23.09
C ASP A 271 8.37 -42.74 -21.71
N THR A 272 8.75 -42.04 -20.63
CA THR A 272 8.56 -42.51 -19.25
C THR A 272 8.09 -41.40 -18.30
N GLY A 273 7.47 -41.79 -17.17
CA GLY A 273 7.14 -40.84 -16.11
C GLY A 273 8.36 -40.15 -15.49
N ILE A 274 9.54 -40.80 -15.51
CA ILE A 274 10.79 -40.24 -14.99
C ILE A 274 11.28 -39.10 -15.90
N THR A 275 11.23 -39.28 -17.22
CA THR A 275 11.59 -38.23 -18.18
C THR A 275 10.66 -37.02 -18.06
N VAL A 276 9.36 -37.25 -17.84
CA VAL A 276 8.38 -36.19 -17.57
C VAL A 276 8.73 -35.42 -16.29
N ALA A 277 8.98 -36.13 -15.19
CA ALA A 277 9.30 -35.51 -13.90
C ALA A 277 10.58 -34.66 -13.98
N ASN A 278 11.65 -35.19 -14.60
CA ASN A 278 12.90 -34.45 -14.76
C ASN A 278 12.73 -33.17 -15.60
N GLU A 279 11.90 -33.20 -16.65
CA GLU A 279 11.62 -31.99 -17.43
C GLU A 279 10.74 -30.97 -16.67
N ILE A 280 9.82 -31.44 -15.83
CA ILE A 280 9.09 -30.58 -14.89
C ILE A 280 10.08 -29.90 -13.94
N ASP A 281 10.95 -30.65 -13.26
CA ASP A 281 11.91 -30.12 -12.28
C ASP A 281 12.82 -29.04 -12.90
N LYS A 282 13.41 -29.32 -14.08
CA LYS A 282 14.20 -28.33 -14.83
C LYS A 282 13.40 -27.10 -15.22
N THR A 283 12.12 -27.27 -15.56
CA THR A 283 11.24 -26.15 -15.91
C THR A 283 10.95 -25.29 -14.69
N GLU A 284 10.70 -25.90 -13.53
CA GLU A 284 10.53 -25.17 -12.28
C GLU A 284 11.78 -24.37 -11.90
N GLU A 285 12.97 -24.96 -12.04
CA GLU A 285 14.24 -24.26 -11.82
C GLU A 285 14.37 -23.02 -12.71
N ARG A 286 14.13 -23.17 -14.03
CA ARG A 286 14.16 -22.03 -14.97
C ARG A 286 13.15 -20.94 -14.60
N ILE A 287 11.94 -21.32 -14.16
CA ILE A 287 10.93 -20.36 -13.70
C ILE A 287 11.42 -19.60 -12.48
N ARG A 288 12.00 -20.29 -11.48
CA ARG A 288 12.52 -19.67 -10.25
C ARG A 288 13.72 -18.75 -10.53
N GLU A 289 14.58 -19.12 -11.48
CA GLU A 289 15.70 -18.27 -11.91
C GLU A 289 15.21 -17.01 -12.64
N ALA A 290 14.22 -17.14 -13.53
CA ALA A 290 13.68 -16.02 -14.29
C ALA A 290 12.82 -15.08 -13.43
N VAL A 291 12.06 -15.64 -12.48
CA VAL A 291 11.17 -14.91 -11.56
C VAL A 291 11.31 -15.50 -10.16
N PRO A 292 12.23 -14.95 -9.32
CA PRO A 292 12.46 -15.43 -7.96
C PRO A 292 11.22 -15.42 -7.05
N ALA A 293 10.22 -14.60 -7.36
CA ALA A 293 8.95 -14.57 -6.65
C ALA A 293 8.06 -15.80 -6.92
N ALA A 294 8.29 -16.58 -7.98
CA ALA A 294 7.54 -17.80 -8.30
C ALA A 294 7.95 -18.97 -7.39
N ARG A 295 7.52 -18.94 -6.11
CA ARG A 295 7.93 -19.94 -5.11
C ARG A 295 7.10 -21.20 -5.15
N VAL A 296 5.79 -21.08 -5.37
CA VAL A 296 4.86 -22.21 -5.44
C VAL A 296 4.55 -22.48 -6.90
N ILE A 297 5.01 -23.62 -7.42
CA ILE A 297 4.85 -23.98 -8.82
C ILE A 297 4.15 -25.34 -8.92
N TYR A 298 3.10 -25.40 -9.73
CA TYR A 298 2.40 -26.62 -10.10
C TYR A 298 2.38 -26.72 -11.63
N LEU A 299 3.15 -27.66 -12.17
CA LEU A 299 3.18 -27.95 -13.60
C LEU A 299 2.45 -29.27 -13.86
N GLU A 300 1.39 -29.22 -14.66
CA GLU A 300 0.64 -30.38 -15.11
C GLU A 300 1.06 -30.71 -16.55
N PRO A 301 1.63 -31.89 -16.81
CA PRO A 301 1.94 -32.32 -18.17
C PRO A 301 0.65 -32.68 -18.92
N ASP A 302 0.48 -32.15 -20.13
CA ASP A 302 -0.71 -32.39 -20.96
C ASP A 302 -0.36 -32.44 -22.46
N VAL A 303 -1.24 -33.01 -23.27
CA VAL A 303 -1.08 -33.09 -24.71
C VAL A 303 -1.76 -31.89 -25.36
N TYR A 304 -1.01 -31.14 -26.17
CA TYR A 304 -1.60 -30.00 -26.88
C TYR A 304 -2.61 -30.48 -27.94
N ARG A 305 -3.88 -30.09 -27.75
CA ARG A 305 -4.98 -30.34 -28.69
C ARG A 305 -5.51 -29.00 -29.21
N PRO A 306 -5.31 -28.66 -30.49
CA PRO A 306 -5.68 -27.34 -31.03
C PRO A 306 -7.18 -27.01 -30.92
N GLU A 307 -8.05 -28.02 -30.97
CA GLU A 307 -9.50 -27.86 -31.14
C GLU A 307 -10.28 -27.54 -29.84
N ALA A 308 -9.65 -27.67 -28.67
CA ALA A 308 -10.32 -27.51 -27.36
C ALA A 308 -10.17 -26.11 -26.73
N GLN A 309 -9.33 -25.22 -27.27
CA GLN A 309 -9.08 -23.89 -26.71
C GLN A 309 -10.13 -22.84 -27.10
N ASP A 310 -10.83 -23.00 -28.23
CA ASP A 310 -11.82 -22.02 -28.71
C ASP A 310 -13.14 -22.02 -27.93
N SER A 311 -13.42 -23.05 -27.11
CA SER A 311 -14.66 -23.16 -26.33
C SER A 311 -14.56 -22.59 -24.90
N THR A 312 -13.35 -22.30 -24.40
CA THR A 312 -13.12 -21.84 -23.02
C THR A 312 -12.75 -20.36 -22.89
N SER A 313 -12.55 -19.66 -24.01
CA SER A 313 -12.24 -18.22 -24.04
C SER A 313 -13.47 -17.30 -23.97
N VAL A 314 -14.69 -17.83 -23.96
CA VAL A 314 -15.95 -17.06 -24.09
C VAL A 314 -16.75 -16.92 -22.78
N SER A 315 -16.29 -17.46 -21.65
CA SER A 315 -17.05 -17.37 -20.39
C SER A 315 -16.22 -16.82 -19.23
N HIS A 316 -15.97 -15.51 -19.20
CA HIS A 316 -15.78 -14.72 -17.97
C HIS A 316 -16.16 -13.26 -18.21
#